data_AF-A0A1S8XXN9-F1
#
_entry.id   AF-A0A1S8XXN9-F1
#
_cell.length_a   1.000
_cell.length_b   1.000
_cell.length_c   1.000
_cell.angle_alpha   90.00
_cell.angle_beta   90.00
_cell.angle_gamma   90.00
#
_symmetry.space_group_name_H-M   'P 1'
#
loop_
_entity.id
_entity.type
_entity.pdbx_description
1 polymer ?
#
loop_
_entity_poly.entity_id
_entity_poly.type
_entity_poly.pdbx_seq_one_letter_code
_entity_poly.pdbx_strand_id
1 'polypeptide(L)'
;MREIAALGVGLTGIVLLGVGLDRVLDIGSCSTGGSYVVARPCPEGSAIWFWLPTAGAIMWILGLVAGRRSFTEPGAGQVLWTVGFAGGGAAMLVKVLTQPSMPPDARLGASIVAAVFIPMGLGVGVVGIVQLVRGRRGRGSGPRRTRNGDPRGRDGQPGAGRDPWSRLKALNDLRSTGALTREEFVALRADLADSASDGRRAPATDRVALIRQLADQRASGALSAEEFEVGKRGVMRGERVD
;
A
#
# COMPACT_ATOMS: atom_id res chain seq x y z
N MET A 1 20.96 3.72 -13.79
CA MET A 1 21.83 2.52 -13.76
C MET A 1 21.65 1.70 -12.50
N ARG A 2 21.80 2.26 -11.29
CA ARG A 2 21.64 1.50 -10.02
C ARG A 2 20.31 0.74 -9.88
N GLU A 3 19.17 1.36 -10.19
CA GLU A 3 17.86 0.70 -10.13
C GLU A 3 17.73 -0.47 -11.13
N ILE A 4 18.26 -0.29 -12.34
CA ILE A 4 18.26 -1.35 -13.37
C ILE A 4 19.15 -2.52 -12.92
N ALA A 5 20.31 -2.23 -12.35
CA ALA A 5 21.20 -3.24 -11.80
C ALA A 5 20.57 -3.98 -10.62
N ALA A 6 19.94 -3.27 -9.68
CA ALA A 6 19.23 -3.87 -8.56
C ALA A 6 18.08 -4.78 -9.02
N LEU A 7 17.32 -4.33 -10.02
CA LEU A 7 16.23 -5.10 -10.61
C LEU A 7 16.77 -6.34 -11.35
N GLY A 8 17.84 -6.20 -12.13
CA GLY A 8 18.50 -7.32 -12.81
C GLY A 8 19.05 -8.38 -11.84
N VAL A 9 19.77 -7.95 -10.80
CA VAL A 9 20.29 -8.85 -9.75
C VAL A 9 19.15 -9.53 -9.01
N GLY A 10 18.11 -8.77 -8.64
CA GLY A 10 16.97 -9.31 -7.91
C GLY A 10 16.17 -10.33 -8.72
N LEU A 11 15.89 -10.05 -10.00
CA LEU A 11 15.20 -10.98 -10.89
C LEU A 11 16.03 -12.25 -11.14
N THR A 12 17.34 -12.10 -11.32
CA THR A 12 18.25 -13.25 -11.46
C THR A 12 18.19 -14.12 -10.20
N GLY A 13 18.20 -13.49 -9.01
CA GLY A 13 18.03 -14.18 -7.74
C GLY A 13 16.72 -14.97 -7.64
N ILE A 14 15.60 -14.38 -8.06
CA ILE A 14 14.28 -15.04 -8.09
C ILE A 14 14.30 -16.27 -9.01
N VAL A 15 14.92 -16.16 -10.19
CA VAL A 15 15.03 -17.29 -11.14
C VAL A 15 15.87 -18.42 -10.53
N LEU A 16 17.04 -18.10 -9.95
CA LEU A 16 17.90 -19.09 -9.30
C LEU A 16 17.20 -19.75 -8.11
N LEU A 17 16.46 -18.96 -7.32
CA LEU A 17 15.64 -19.44 -6.22
C LEU A 17 14.58 -20.44 -6.72
N GLY A 18 13.85 -20.08 -7.78
CA GLY A 18 12.84 -20.94 -8.38
C GLY A 18 13.40 -22.25 -8.91
N VAL A 19 14.49 -22.20 -9.69
CA VAL A 19 15.16 -23.40 -10.23
C VAL A 19 15.70 -24.29 -9.10
N GLY A 20 16.31 -23.68 -8.08
CA GLY A 20 16.82 -24.40 -6.92
C GLY A 20 15.71 -25.12 -6.15
N LEU A 21 14.63 -24.40 -5.82
CA LEU A 21 13.46 -24.98 -5.15
C LEU A 21 12.80 -26.07 -5.99
N ASP A 22 12.66 -25.87 -7.30
CA ASP A 22 12.10 -26.85 -8.22
C ASP A 22 12.86 -28.19 -8.12
N ARG A 23 14.19 -28.15 -8.20
CA ARG A 23 15.04 -29.33 -8.07
C ARG A 23 15.04 -29.94 -6.67
N VAL A 24 15.05 -29.12 -5.62
CA VAL A 24 14.99 -29.62 -4.23
C VAL A 24 13.67 -30.34 -3.97
N LEU A 25 12.55 -29.84 -4.50
CA LEU A 25 11.24 -30.49 -4.38
C LEU A 25 11.19 -31.82 -5.13
N ASP A 26 11.86 -31.93 -6.28
CA ASP A 26 11.93 -33.18 -7.05
C ASP A 26 12.80 -34.23 -6.34
N ILE A 27 13.88 -33.81 -5.68
CA ILE A 27 14.74 -34.70 -4.88
C ILE A 27 14.00 -35.20 -3.62
N GLY A 28 13.21 -34.33 -3.00
CA GLY A 28 12.49 -34.61 -1.76
C GLY A 28 13.40 -34.68 -0.53
N SER A 29 12.93 -35.30 0.55
CA SER A 29 13.69 -35.49 1.78
C SER A 29 14.70 -36.62 1.62
N CYS A 30 15.95 -36.25 1.39
CA CYS A 30 17.09 -37.17 1.42
C CYS A 30 18.06 -36.78 2.54
N SER A 31 18.72 -37.76 3.15
CA SER A 31 19.71 -37.54 4.21
C SER A 31 20.96 -38.35 3.90
N THR A 32 22.12 -37.75 4.13
CA THR A 32 23.43 -38.40 3.94
C THR A 32 23.97 -39.09 5.19
N GLY A 33 23.27 -39.07 6.33
CA GLY A 33 23.78 -39.76 7.51
C GLY A 33 22.88 -39.68 8.75
N GLY A 34 22.36 -40.83 9.15
CA GLY A 34 21.74 -41.04 10.47
C GLY A 34 20.94 -42.33 10.52
N SER A 35 21.26 -43.22 11.46
CA SER A 35 20.61 -44.53 11.67
C SER A 35 19.14 -44.46 12.13
N TYR A 36 18.60 -43.25 12.32
CA TYR A 36 17.29 -43.02 12.94
C TYR A 36 16.30 -42.28 12.03
N VAL A 37 16.64 -42.03 10.76
CA VAL A 37 15.72 -41.40 9.81
C VAL A 37 15.62 -42.28 8.57
N VAL A 38 14.42 -42.77 8.26
CA VAL A 38 14.11 -43.47 7.01
C VAL A 38 14.08 -42.43 5.88
N ALA A 39 15.25 -41.91 5.51
CA ALA A 39 15.43 -41.03 4.38
C ALA A 39 16.15 -41.78 3.27
N ARG A 40 15.79 -41.49 2.02
CA ARG A 40 16.49 -42.07 0.86
C ARG A 40 17.90 -41.48 0.79
N PRO A 41 18.92 -42.25 0.35
CA PRO A 41 20.24 -41.70 0.09
C PRO A 41 20.14 -40.61 -0.97
N CYS A 42 20.78 -39.46 -0.74
CA CYS A 42 20.78 -38.36 -1.70
C CYS A 42 21.57 -38.75 -2.97
N PRO A 43 21.07 -38.44 -4.18
CA PRO A 43 21.84 -38.62 -5.39
C PRO A 43 23.13 -37.78 -5.37
N GLU A 44 24.18 -38.29 -6.00
CA GLU A 44 25.46 -37.58 -6.10
C GLU A 44 25.28 -36.22 -6.79
N GLY A 45 25.98 -35.19 -6.29
CA GLY A 45 25.87 -33.83 -6.80
C GLY A 45 24.61 -33.06 -6.36
N SER A 46 23.77 -33.62 -5.50
CA SER A 46 22.56 -32.93 -4.99
C SER A 46 22.86 -31.68 -4.15
N ALA A 47 24.04 -31.60 -3.53
CA ALA A 47 24.44 -30.50 -2.66
C ALA A 47 24.32 -29.11 -3.32
N ILE A 48 24.65 -28.99 -4.62
CA ILE A 48 24.59 -27.70 -5.32
C ILE A 48 23.15 -27.19 -5.44
N TRP A 49 22.17 -28.09 -5.56
CA TRP A 49 20.76 -27.74 -5.67
C TRP A 49 20.20 -27.19 -4.36
N PHE A 50 20.78 -27.53 -3.21
CA PHE A 50 20.41 -26.93 -1.91
C PHE A 50 21.03 -25.54 -1.71
N TRP A 51 22.21 -25.28 -2.29
CA TRP A 51 22.85 -23.96 -2.22
C TRP A 51 22.27 -22.96 -3.20
N LEU A 52 21.80 -23.43 -4.36
CA LEU A 52 21.18 -22.59 -5.38
C LEU A 52 20.01 -21.73 -4.87
N PRO A 53 19.02 -22.26 -4.12
CA PRO A 53 17.95 -21.44 -3.58
C PRO A 53 18.45 -20.44 -2.55
N THR A 54 19.42 -20.81 -1.72
CA THR A 54 20.04 -19.90 -0.74
C THR A 54 20.74 -18.73 -1.43
N ALA A 55 21.55 -19.01 -2.46
CA ALA A 55 22.23 -17.99 -3.26
C ALA A 55 21.21 -17.09 -4.00
N GLY A 56 20.17 -17.69 -4.58
CA GLY A 56 19.08 -16.96 -5.23
C GLY A 56 18.33 -16.03 -4.26
N ALA A 57 18.02 -16.51 -3.06
CA ALA A 57 17.39 -15.72 -2.01
C ALA A 57 18.27 -14.53 -1.58
N ILE A 58 19.57 -14.75 -1.39
CA ILE A 58 20.53 -13.68 -1.06
C ILE A 58 20.56 -12.63 -2.19
N MET A 59 20.69 -13.06 -3.45
CA MET A 59 20.67 -12.14 -4.59
C MET A 59 19.36 -11.36 -4.69
N TRP A 60 18.23 -12.01 -4.45
CA TRP A 60 16.92 -11.37 -4.43
C TRP A 60 16.84 -10.29 -3.33
N ILE A 61 17.26 -10.62 -2.10
CA ILE A 61 17.32 -9.67 -0.98
C ILE A 61 18.26 -8.51 -1.28
N LEU A 62 19.44 -8.78 -1.85
CA LEU A 62 20.38 -7.73 -2.24
C LEU A 62 19.77 -6.81 -3.31
N GLY A 63 19.01 -7.36 -4.28
CA GLY A 63 18.25 -6.57 -5.25
C GLY A 63 17.20 -5.67 -4.58
N LEU A 64 16.49 -6.18 -3.57
CA LEU A 64 15.52 -5.40 -2.78
C LEU A 64 16.18 -4.25 -2.00
N VAL A 65 17.27 -4.53 -1.28
CA VAL A 65 17.97 -3.56 -0.43
C VAL A 65 18.75 -2.52 -1.26
N ALA A 66 19.27 -2.92 -2.43
CA ALA A 66 20.02 -2.01 -3.30
C ALA A 66 19.14 -0.94 -3.96
N GLY A 67 17.84 -1.19 -4.12
CA GLY A 67 16.85 -0.27 -4.65
C GLY A 67 16.53 0.87 -3.66
N ARG A 68 16.57 2.13 -4.12
CA ARG A 68 16.35 3.30 -3.24
C ARG A 68 14.87 3.55 -2.94
N ARG A 69 13.98 3.09 -3.82
CA ARG A 69 12.52 3.26 -3.68
C ARG A 69 11.94 2.02 -3.02
N SER A 70 12.03 1.99 -1.70
CA SER A 70 11.61 0.86 -0.88
C SER A 70 10.15 0.99 -0.47
N PHE A 71 9.30 0.17 -1.08
CA PHE A 71 7.87 -0.12 -0.78
C PHE A 71 6.84 1.02 -0.75
N THR A 72 7.24 2.27 -0.55
CA THR A 72 6.34 3.42 -0.44
C THR A 72 6.11 4.14 -1.76
N GLU A 73 7.06 4.05 -2.69
CA GLU A 73 6.96 4.60 -4.04
C GLU A 73 6.98 3.48 -5.09
N PRO A 74 6.31 3.65 -6.25
CA PRO A 74 6.41 2.71 -7.36
C PRO A 74 7.87 2.59 -7.81
N GLY A 75 8.46 1.41 -7.61
CA GLY A 75 9.90 1.20 -7.80
C GLY A 75 10.32 -0.26 -7.91
N ALA A 76 11.64 -0.49 -8.10
CA ALA A 76 12.20 -1.83 -8.29
C ALA A 76 11.91 -2.77 -7.11
N GLY A 77 11.94 -2.25 -5.88
CA GLY A 77 11.63 -3.05 -4.68
C GLY A 77 10.22 -3.64 -4.70
N GLN A 78 9.24 -2.86 -5.15
CA GLN A 78 7.87 -3.32 -5.26
C GLN A 78 7.71 -4.40 -6.34
N VAL A 79 8.36 -4.21 -7.49
CA VAL A 79 8.36 -5.21 -8.58
C VAL A 79 9.02 -6.51 -8.12
N LEU A 80 10.22 -6.43 -7.53
CA LEU A 80 10.95 -7.59 -7.04
C LEU A 80 10.18 -8.33 -5.93
N TRP A 81 9.50 -7.60 -5.05
CA TRP A 81 8.67 -8.21 -4.02
C TRP A 81 7.47 -8.95 -4.62
N THR A 82 6.70 -8.28 -5.48
CA THR A 82 5.53 -8.89 -6.10
C THR A 82 5.90 -10.07 -6.99
N VAL A 83 6.94 -9.94 -7.81
CA VAL A 83 7.40 -11.05 -8.66
C VAL A 83 7.94 -12.20 -7.82
N GLY A 84 8.72 -11.93 -6.77
CA GLY A 84 9.27 -12.99 -5.93
C GLY A 84 8.18 -13.74 -5.14
N PHE A 85 7.26 -13.04 -4.49
CA PHE A 85 6.20 -13.66 -3.71
C PHE A 85 5.03 -14.15 -4.55
N ALA A 86 4.37 -13.27 -5.32
CA ALA A 86 3.21 -13.69 -6.10
C ALA A 86 3.62 -14.57 -7.29
N GLY A 87 4.71 -14.22 -7.99
CA GLY A 87 5.24 -15.03 -9.08
C GLY A 87 5.79 -16.37 -8.59
N GLY A 88 6.61 -16.38 -7.53
CA GLY A 88 7.12 -17.63 -6.93
C GLY A 88 6.01 -18.52 -6.37
N GLY A 89 5.04 -17.93 -5.66
CA GLY A 89 3.87 -18.66 -5.14
C GLY A 89 3.00 -19.23 -6.26
N ALA A 90 2.76 -18.46 -7.34
CA ALA A 90 2.04 -18.95 -8.51
C ALA A 90 2.79 -20.08 -9.23
N ALA A 91 4.11 -19.98 -9.37
CA ALA A 91 4.92 -21.06 -9.96
C ALA A 91 4.83 -22.35 -9.15
N MET A 92 4.89 -22.28 -7.81
CA MET A 92 4.70 -23.44 -6.94
C MET A 92 3.28 -24.03 -7.06
N LEU A 93 2.26 -23.17 -7.13
CA LEU A 93 0.89 -23.61 -7.34
C LEU A 93 0.73 -24.33 -8.69
N VAL A 94 1.28 -23.77 -9.78
CA VAL A 94 1.28 -24.39 -11.10
C VAL A 94 1.99 -25.74 -11.05
N LYS A 95 3.15 -25.84 -10.38
CA LYS A 95 3.88 -27.10 -10.23
C LYS A 95 3.01 -28.15 -9.53
N VAL A 96 2.37 -27.79 -8.41
CA VAL A 96 1.44 -28.67 -7.66
C VAL A 96 0.25 -29.15 -8.49
N LEU A 97 -0.27 -28.30 -9.38
CA LEU A 97 -1.42 -28.62 -10.23
C LEU A 97 -1.03 -29.45 -11.47
N THR A 98 0.20 -29.32 -11.96
CA THR A 98 0.66 -29.95 -13.21
C THR A 98 1.45 -31.25 -13.00
N GLN A 99 2.01 -31.48 -11.81
CA GLN A 99 2.76 -32.69 -11.49
C GLN A 99 1.99 -33.59 -10.50
N PRO A 100 1.18 -34.55 -10.99
CA PRO A 100 0.40 -35.44 -10.13
C PRO A 100 1.26 -36.46 -9.37
N SER A 101 2.50 -36.70 -9.80
CA SER A 101 3.44 -37.66 -9.19
C SER A 101 4.22 -37.10 -8.00
N MET A 102 3.92 -35.88 -7.55
CA MET A 102 4.63 -35.27 -6.42
C MET A 102 4.34 -36.03 -5.11
N PRO A 103 5.35 -36.26 -4.25
CA PRO A 103 5.13 -36.83 -2.93
C PRO A 103 4.09 -36.02 -2.12
N PRO A 104 3.23 -36.66 -1.31
CA PRO A 104 2.16 -35.98 -0.57
C PRO A 104 2.67 -34.81 0.28
N ASP A 105 3.81 -35.00 0.94
CA ASP A 105 4.42 -33.98 1.83
C ASP A 105 4.93 -32.77 1.04
N ALA A 106 5.57 -32.99 -0.12
CA ALA A 106 6.05 -31.93 -0.99
C ALA A 106 4.88 -31.12 -1.57
N ARG A 107 3.80 -31.81 -1.94
CA ARG A 107 2.58 -31.19 -2.46
C ARG A 107 1.92 -30.29 -1.41
N LEU A 108 1.81 -30.79 -0.18
CA LEU A 108 1.25 -30.04 0.94
C LEU A 108 2.12 -28.82 1.26
N GLY A 109 3.45 -28.99 1.37
CA GLY A 109 4.37 -27.89 1.59
C GLY A 109 4.28 -26.79 0.51
N ALA A 110 4.31 -27.17 -0.77
CA ALA A 110 4.19 -26.24 -1.88
C ALA A 110 2.82 -25.51 -1.91
N SER A 111 1.74 -26.20 -1.55
CA SER A 111 0.41 -25.58 -1.44
C SER A 111 0.32 -24.54 -0.30
N ILE A 112 0.91 -24.82 0.86
CA ILE A 112 0.98 -23.86 1.98
C ILE A 112 1.79 -22.63 1.57
N VAL A 113 2.96 -22.84 0.97
CA VAL A 113 3.81 -21.74 0.49
C VAL A 113 3.05 -20.89 -0.53
N ALA A 114 2.39 -21.51 -1.51
CA ALA A 114 1.58 -20.78 -2.49
C ALA A 114 0.45 -19.97 -1.83
N ALA A 115 -0.26 -20.57 -0.87
CA ALA A 115 -1.37 -19.93 -0.16
C ALA A 115 -0.92 -18.70 0.65
N VAL A 116 0.30 -18.68 1.18
CA VAL A 116 0.86 -17.54 1.93
C VAL A 116 1.51 -16.52 1.00
N PHE A 117 2.30 -16.97 0.03
CA PHE A 117 3.12 -16.10 -0.81
C PHE A 117 2.28 -15.28 -1.79
N ILE A 118 1.22 -15.87 -2.37
CA ILE A 118 0.39 -15.18 -3.36
C ILE A 118 -0.29 -13.94 -2.75
N PRO A 119 -1.04 -14.03 -1.62
CA PRO A 119 -1.62 -12.85 -0.98
C PRO A 119 -0.57 -11.81 -0.57
N MET A 120 0.58 -12.27 -0.06
CA MET A 120 1.64 -11.39 0.41
C MET A 120 2.31 -10.59 -0.72
N GLY A 121 2.50 -11.20 -1.90
CA GLY A 121 3.01 -10.51 -3.08
C GLY A 121 1.96 -9.61 -3.75
N LEU A 122 0.70 -10.07 -3.79
CA LEU A 122 -0.41 -9.32 -4.39
C LEU A 122 -0.76 -8.06 -3.61
N GLY A 123 -0.75 -8.09 -2.27
CA GLY A 123 -1.05 -6.91 -1.45
C GLY A 123 -0.18 -5.71 -1.82
N VAL A 124 1.13 -5.93 -1.92
CA VAL A 124 2.09 -4.90 -2.34
C VAL A 124 1.95 -4.57 -3.83
N GLY A 125 1.70 -5.56 -4.69
CA GLY A 125 1.55 -5.37 -6.14
C GLY A 125 0.36 -4.48 -6.51
N VAL A 126 -0.81 -4.79 -5.96
CA VAL A 126 -2.06 -4.05 -6.19
C VAL A 126 -1.91 -2.59 -5.76
N VAL A 127 -1.30 -2.33 -4.60
CA VAL A 127 -1.10 -0.96 -4.10
C VAL A 127 -0.33 -0.11 -5.11
N GLY A 128 0.81 -0.56 -5.63
CA GLY A 128 1.54 0.28 -6.58
C GLY A 128 0.96 0.29 -7.98
N ILE A 129 0.20 -0.74 -8.42
CA ILE A 129 -0.61 -0.61 -9.64
C ILE A 129 -1.63 0.52 -9.46
N VAL A 130 -2.33 0.57 -8.32
CA VAL A 130 -3.30 1.63 -8.00
C VAL A 130 -2.62 3.00 -7.92
N GLN A 131 -1.46 3.12 -7.28
CA GLN A 131 -0.70 4.37 -7.23
C GLN A 131 -0.25 4.81 -8.63
N LEU A 132 0.23 3.88 -9.47
CA LEU A 132 0.64 4.15 -10.84
C LEU A 132 -0.54 4.65 -11.69
N VAL A 133 -1.71 4.01 -11.57
CA VAL A 133 -2.94 4.41 -12.28
C VAL A 133 -3.43 5.79 -11.80
N ARG A 134 -3.43 6.04 -10.49
CA ARG A 134 -3.80 7.36 -9.92
C ARG A 134 -2.85 8.47 -10.36
N GLY A 135 -1.54 8.20 -10.37
CA GLY A 135 -0.53 9.15 -10.84
C GLY A 135 -0.67 9.48 -12.33
N ARG A 136 -1.03 8.49 -13.17
CA ARG A 136 -1.33 8.72 -14.59
C ARG A 136 -2.60 9.56 -14.80
N ARG A 137 -3.66 9.31 -14.00
CA ARG A 137 -4.90 10.10 -14.07
C ARG A 137 -4.70 11.55 -13.62
N GLY A 138 -3.83 11.81 -12.65
CA GLY A 138 -3.48 13.17 -12.22
C GLY A 138 -2.68 13.97 -13.25
N ARG A 139 -1.92 13.30 -14.12
CA ARG A 139 -1.10 13.95 -15.17
C ARG A 139 -1.88 14.29 -16.44
N GLY A 140 -3.04 13.68 -16.65
CA GLY A 140 -3.88 13.88 -17.84
C GLY A 140 -4.88 15.05 -17.75
N SER A 141 -5.04 15.67 -16.58
CA SER A 141 -6.07 16.68 -16.33
C SER A 141 -5.51 17.98 -15.74
N GLY A 142 -4.34 18.42 -16.23
CA GLY A 142 -3.81 19.75 -15.95
C GLY A 142 -4.20 20.73 -17.06
N PRO A 143 -4.91 21.83 -16.77
CA PRO A 143 -5.36 22.79 -17.77
C PRO A 143 -4.16 23.41 -18.47
N ARG A 144 -4.28 23.58 -19.79
CA ARG A 144 -3.40 24.34 -20.67
C ARG A 144 -3.21 25.73 -20.07
N ARG A 145 -2.16 25.91 -19.29
CA ARG A 145 -1.75 27.19 -18.71
C ARG A 145 -1.23 28.04 -19.87
N THR A 146 -2.12 28.80 -20.49
CA THR A 146 -1.75 29.94 -21.32
C THR A 146 -0.97 30.89 -20.42
N ARG A 147 0.33 30.90 -20.67
CA ARG A 147 1.29 31.90 -20.23
C ARG A 147 0.84 33.25 -20.77
N ASN A 148 0.19 34.05 -19.94
CA ASN A 148 0.25 35.50 -20.00
C ASN A 148 0.08 36.04 -18.59
N GLY A 149 1.01 36.91 -18.22
CA GLY A 149 1.28 37.28 -16.84
C GLY A 149 0.22 38.18 -16.24
N ASP A 150 0.09 38.05 -14.92
CA ASP A 150 -0.37 39.13 -14.06
C ASP A 150 0.22 38.90 -12.67
N PRO A 151 1.05 39.80 -12.11
CA PRO A 151 1.69 39.61 -10.82
C PRO A 151 0.89 40.31 -9.72
N ARG A 152 -0.37 39.90 -9.46
CA ARG A 152 -1.11 40.28 -8.24
C ARG A 152 -2.13 39.20 -7.88
N GLY A 153 -1.87 38.41 -6.83
CA GLY A 153 -2.81 37.36 -6.42
C GLY A 153 -2.38 36.54 -5.20
N ARG A 154 -2.30 37.21 -4.05
CA ARG A 154 -2.72 36.77 -2.70
C ARG A 154 -2.87 35.24 -2.46
N ASP A 155 -1.98 34.71 -1.63
CA ASP A 155 -2.11 33.55 -0.72
C ASP A 155 -3.28 32.59 -0.98
N GLY A 156 -3.03 31.60 -1.84
CA GLY A 156 -3.93 30.48 -2.10
C GLY A 156 -3.76 29.36 -1.08
N GLN A 157 -4.63 29.39 -0.06
CA GLN A 157 -4.99 28.27 0.82
C GLN A 157 -5.08 26.94 0.03
N PRO A 158 -4.47 25.82 0.50
CA PRO A 158 -4.53 24.55 -0.22
C PRO A 158 -5.98 24.04 -0.29
N GLY A 159 -6.43 23.70 -1.49
CA GLY A 159 -7.76 23.19 -1.81
C GLY A 159 -8.07 21.80 -1.24
N ALA A 160 -8.04 21.67 0.08
CA ALA A 160 -8.34 20.46 0.85
C ALA A 160 -9.84 20.11 0.94
N GLY A 161 -10.69 20.73 0.10
CA GLY A 161 -12.14 20.74 0.30
C GLY A 161 -12.99 20.13 -0.82
N ARG A 162 -12.44 19.35 -1.77
CA ARG A 162 -13.24 18.81 -2.89
C ARG A 162 -13.52 17.31 -2.87
N ASP A 163 -12.77 16.50 -2.13
CA ASP A 163 -13.04 15.07 -2.07
C ASP A 163 -13.87 14.72 -0.80
N PRO A 164 -14.98 13.98 -0.93
CA PRO A 164 -15.80 13.55 0.22
C PRO A 164 -14.99 12.78 1.27
N TRP A 165 -13.92 12.11 0.85
CA TRP A 165 -13.05 11.33 1.71
C TRP A 165 -12.17 12.21 2.62
N SER A 166 -11.57 13.29 2.12
CA SER A 166 -10.79 14.23 2.94
C SER A 166 -11.65 14.92 3.99
N ARG A 167 -12.91 15.25 3.66
CA ARG A 167 -13.88 15.79 4.63
C ARG A 167 -14.22 14.78 5.72
N LEU A 168 -14.44 13.52 5.36
CA LEU A 168 -14.69 12.45 6.33
C LEU A 168 -13.48 12.22 7.24
N LYS A 169 -12.26 12.28 6.68
CA LYS A 169 -11.02 12.18 7.45
C LYS A 169 -10.90 13.35 8.43
N ALA A 170 -11.13 14.58 7.98
CA ALA A 170 -11.09 15.77 8.84
C ALA A 170 -12.11 15.69 10.00
N LEU A 171 -13.32 15.19 9.74
CA LEU A 171 -14.32 14.95 10.78
C LEU A 171 -13.86 13.91 11.82
N ASN A 172 -13.22 12.83 11.36
CA ASN A 172 -12.72 11.80 12.26
C ASN A 172 -11.54 12.31 13.10
N ASP A 173 -10.67 13.12 12.52
CA ASP A 173 -9.57 13.78 13.23
C ASP A 173 -10.13 14.71 14.32
N LEU A 174 -11.12 15.56 14.01
CA LEU A 174 -11.79 16.44 14.98
C LEU A 174 -12.49 15.69 16.12
N ARG A 175 -13.04 14.50 15.84
CA ARG A 175 -13.59 13.63 16.88
C ARG A 175 -12.49 13.06 17.77
N SER A 176 -11.38 12.64 17.19
CA SER A 176 -10.26 12.04 17.92
C SER A 176 -9.56 13.03 18.87
N THR A 177 -9.56 14.31 18.52
CA THR A 177 -9.01 15.39 19.37
C THR A 177 -9.98 15.85 20.46
N GLY A 178 -11.20 15.29 20.50
CA GLY A 178 -12.25 15.71 21.44
C GLY A 178 -12.86 17.07 21.12
N ALA A 179 -12.61 17.63 19.93
CA ALA A 179 -13.18 18.92 19.52
C ALA A 179 -14.67 18.82 19.15
N LEU A 180 -15.14 17.62 18.80
CA LEU A 180 -16.54 17.31 18.49
C LEU A 180 -17.10 16.29 19.48
N THR A 181 -18.32 16.54 19.97
CA THR A 181 -19.09 15.52 20.68
C THR A 181 -19.62 14.46 19.72
N ARG A 182 -20.13 13.34 20.27
CA ARG A 182 -20.66 12.24 19.46
C ARG A 182 -21.89 12.68 18.65
N GLU A 183 -22.71 13.54 19.24
CA GLU A 183 -23.94 14.07 18.66
C GLU A 183 -23.61 15.03 17.52
N GLU A 184 -22.64 15.92 17.73
CA GLU A 184 -22.16 16.87 16.72
C GLU A 184 -21.55 16.15 15.50
N PHE A 185 -20.79 15.08 15.75
CA PHE A 185 -20.22 14.26 14.68
C PHE A 185 -21.31 13.60 13.82
N VAL A 186 -22.37 13.07 14.43
CA VAL A 186 -23.47 12.44 13.69
C VAL A 186 -24.22 13.46 12.84
N ALA A 187 -24.49 14.66 13.38
CA ALA A 187 -25.15 15.74 12.65
C ALA A 187 -24.33 16.18 11.42
N LEU A 188 -23.02 16.42 11.58
CA LEU A 188 -22.15 16.83 10.47
C LEU A 188 -21.97 15.73 9.42
N ARG A 189 -21.98 14.45 9.84
CA ARG A 189 -21.89 13.32 8.90
C ARG A 189 -23.16 13.20 8.05
N ALA A 190 -24.34 13.45 8.62
CA ALA A 190 -25.61 13.45 7.89
C ALA A 190 -25.64 14.59 6.84
N ASP A 191 -25.24 15.80 7.24
CA ASP A 191 -25.14 16.97 6.36
C ASP A 191 -24.22 16.72 5.14
N LEU A 192 -23.12 15.99 5.37
CA LEU A 192 -22.18 15.59 4.32
C LEU A 192 -22.78 14.58 3.33
N ALA A 193 -23.64 13.67 3.82
CA ALA A 193 -24.32 12.67 2.98
C ALA A 193 -25.41 13.31 2.12
N ASP A 194 -26.17 14.26 2.68
CA ASP A 194 -27.21 15.01 1.97
C ASP A 194 -26.61 15.93 0.90
N SER A 195 -25.47 16.55 1.19
CA SER A 195 -24.74 17.38 0.21
C SER A 195 -24.22 16.59 -1.00
N ALA A 196 -24.02 15.28 -0.86
CA ALA A 196 -23.53 14.42 -1.94
C ALA A 196 -24.63 14.01 -2.93
N SER A 197 -25.90 14.04 -2.53
CA SER A 197 -27.03 13.59 -3.35
C SER A 197 -27.56 14.67 -4.29
N ASP A 198 -27.42 15.96 -3.92
CA ASP A 198 -28.20 17.03 -4.54
C ASP A 198 -27.53 17.73 -5.74
N GLY A 199 -26.24 17.47 -6.01
CA GLY A 199 -25.50 17.78 -7.26
C GLY A 199 -25.50 19.22 -7.82
N ARG A 200 -26.30 20.15 -7.27
CA ARG A 200 -26.67 21.41 -7.92
C ARG A 200 -26.79 22.59 -6.94
N ARG A 201 -26.62 22.37 -5.62
CA ARG A 201 -26.43 23.46 -4.64
C ARG A 201 -24.95 23.81 -4.50
N ALA A 202 -24.61 25.08 -4.75
CA ALA A 202 -23.34 25.65 -4.33
C ALA A 202 -23.13 25.37 -2.82
N PRO A 203 -21.89 25.12 -2.37
CA PRO A 203 -21.67 24.64 -1.02
C PRO A 203 -22.16 25.70 -0.04
N ALA A 204 -23.18 25.35 0.74
CA ALA A 204 -23.33 25.92 2.07
C ALA A 204 -21.94 25.88 2.71
N THR A 205 -21.47 27.03 3.17
CA THR A 205 -20.13 27.27 3.73
C THR A 205 -19.63 26.02 4.44
N ASP A 206 -18.48 25.47 4.01
CA ASP A 206 -17.98 24.16 4.46
C ASP A 206 -17.81 24.16 5.99
N ARG A 207 -18.86 23.73 6.70
CA ARG A 207 -18.96 23.78 8.17
C ARG A 207 -17.80 23.02 8.81
N VAL A 208 -17.35 21.94 8.18
CA VAL A 208 -16.21 21.15 8.64
C VAL A 208 -14.92 21.96 8.54
N ALA A 209 -14.72 22.71 7.46
CA ALA A 209 -13.57 23.58 7.31
C ALA A 209 -13.56 24.71 8.35
N LEU A 210 -14.72 25.31 8.63
CA LEU A 210 -14.86 26.36 9.65
C LEU A 210 -14.58 25.83 11.07
N ILE A 211 -15.14 24.68 11.43
CA ILE A 211 -14.89 24.07 12.74
C ILE A 211 -13.39 23.70 12.88
N ARG A 212 -12.76 23.24 11.80
CA ARG A 212 -11.31 22.99 11.80
C ARG A 212 -10.51 24.27 12.01
N GLN A 213 -10.86 25.36 11.34
CA GLN A 213 -10.21 26.65 11.52
C GLN A 213 -10.34 27.16 12.98
N LEU A 214 -11.52 27.01 13.59
CA LEU A 214 -11.74 27.35 15.00
C LEU A 214 -10.90 26.46 15.93
N ALA A 215 -10.78 25.17 15.62
CA ALA A 215 -9.96 24.25 16.41
C ALA A 215 -8.47 24.59 16.31
N ASP A 216 -7.98 24.97 15.12
CA ASP A 216 -6.60 25.41 14.91
C ASP A 216 -6.31 26.72 15.66
N GLN A 217 -7.25 27.68 15.65
CA GLN A 217 -7.14 28.93 16.42
C GLN A 217 -7.16 28.71 17.94
N ARG A 218 -7.97 27.76 18.43
CA ARG A 218 -7.93 27.35 19.84
C ARG A 218 -6.59 26.70 20.20
N ALA A 219 -6.08 25.82 19.35
CA ALA A 219 -4.80 25.15 19.56
C ALA A 219 -3.62 26.13 19.55
N SER A 220 -3.70 27.21 18.77
CA SER A 220 -2.70 28.29 18.77
C SER A 220 -2.86 29.27 19.94
N GLY A 221 -3.87 29.11 20.80
CA GLY A 221 -4.18 30.04 21.90
C GLY A 221 -4.78 31.38 21.45
N ALA A 222 -5.20 31.48 20.18
CA ALA A 222 -5.84 32.68 19.65
C ALA A 222 -7.34 32.79 20.03
N LEU A 223 -7.94 31.65 20.40
CA LEU A 223 -9.30 31.57 20.95
C LEU A 223 -9.28 30.87 22.31
N SER A 224 -10.02 31.43 23.26
CA SER A 224 -10.34 30.75 24.50
C SER A 224 -11.28 29.55 24.26
N ALA A 225 -11.38 28.65 25.24
CA ALA A 225 -12.29 27.51 25.15
C ALA A 225 -13.77 27.93 25.03
N GLU A 226 -14.15 29.04 25.66
CA GLU A 226 -15.52 29.55 25.62
C GLU A 226 -15.86 30.17 24.25
N GLU A 227 -14.96 30.98 23.69
CA GLU A 227 -15.12 31.55 22.35
C GLU A 227 -15.17 30.46 21.27
N PHE A 228 -14.39 29.38 21.42
CA PHE A 228 -14.48 28.21 20.56
C PHE A 228 -15.86 27.56 20.60
N GLU A 229 -16.45 27.34 21.78
CA GLU A 229 -17.77 26.72 21.92
C GLU A 229 -18.90 27.64 21.41
N VAL A 230 -18.76 28.96 21.53
CA VAL A 230 -19.69 29.93 20.92
C VAL A 230 -19.58 29.88 19.39
N GLY A 231 -18.37 29.96 18.84
CA GLY A 231 -18.13 29.91 17.39
C GLY A 231 -18.59 28.58 16.78
N LYS A 232 -18.30 27.45 17.43
CA LYS A 232 -18.75 26.12 17.02
C LYS A 232 -20.27 26.05 16.94
N ARG A 233 -20.99 26.56 17.96
CA ARG A 233 -22.47 26.61 17.95
C ARG A 233 -23.03 27.49 16.82
N GLY A 234 -22.42 28.64 16.54
CA GLY A 234 -22.81 29.51 15.43
C GLY A 234 -22.68 28.80 14.07
N VAL A 235 -21.54 28.14 13.84
CA VAL A 235 -21.31 27.35 12.61
C VAL A 235 -22.31 26.20 12.46
N MET A 236 -22.63 25.50 13.55
CA MET A 236 -23.62 24.41 13.55
C MET A 236 -25.04 24.90 13.22
N ARG A 237 -25.39 26.13 13.62
CA ARG A 237 -26.68 26.76 13.26
C ARG A 237 -26.69 27.32 11.83
N GLY A 238 -25.53 27.41 11.18
CA GLY A 238 -25.39 28.06 9.88
C GLY A 238 -25.47 29.59 9.94
N GLU A 239 -25.24 30.18 11.12
CA GLU A 239 -25.06 31.63 11.25
C GLU A 239 -23.80 32.03 10.47
N ARG A 240 -23.90 33.06 9.63
CA ARG A 240 -22.72 33.59 8.93
C ARG A 240 -21.83 34.26 9.97
N VAL A 241 -20.59 33.81 10.03
CA VAL A 241 -19.53 34.50 10.75
C VAL A 241 -19.03 35.58 9.79
N ASP A 242 -19.60 36.78 9.90
CA ASP A 242 -19.18 37.97 9.15
C ASP A 242 -17.94 38.62 9.81
#